data_AF-A0A0B4EPX7-F1
#
_entry.id   AF-A0A0B4EPX7-F1
#
_cell.length_a   1.000
_cell.length_b   1.000
_cell.length_c   1.000
_cell.angle_alpha   90.00
_cell.angle_beta   90.00
_cell.angle_gamma   90.00
#
_symmetry.space_group_name_H-M   'P 1'
#
loop_
_entity.id
_entity.type
_entity.pdbx_description
1 polymer ?
#
loop_
_entity_poly.entity_id
_entity_poly.type
_entity_poly.pdbx_seq_one_letter_code
_entity_poly.pdbx_strand_id
1 'polypeptide(L)'
;MAMEAVSQTTGRSLSPGTGLEMRKVHIVAALTIPATANSSTELFTDLRKSPITNVSSSETWWDFKLTIYREGVPVLHATRTIAIHESAAAEAIEPRIRLSEAELEPSAKQIWYQRFGKGGLNYGPLFQSVNEIWVLRSSADKVVLGMVRLEQKSAVDGSAPARYPFHPITLEAMVQAGILATVAGHTREMQGFLCLPSLPAPRSASRRPRTVTGCLETKLGKDGRSRRQHRLLASTRPCSRLNY
;
A
#
# COMPACT_ATOMS: atom_id res chain seq x y z
N MET A 1 3.60 -10.53 -2.93
CA MET A 1 4.91 -11.18 -3.15
C MET A 1 5.60 -11.54 -1.85
N ALA A 2 6.17 -10.59 -1.09
CA ALA A 2 6.87 -10.91 0.17
C ALA A 2 6.00 -11.74 1.14
N MET A 3 4.72 -11.38 1.29
CA MET A 3 3.75 -12.13 2.11
C MET A 3 3.57 -13.58 1.64
N GLU A 4 3.46 -13.77 0.33
CA GLU A 4 3.29 -15.10 -0.28
C GLU A 4 4.55 -15.94 -0.07
N ALA A 5 5.73 -15.35 -0.31
CA ALA A 5 7.01 -16.03 -0.13
C ALA A 5 7.21 -16.50 1.31
N VAL A 6 6.92 -15.66 2.31
CA VAL A 6 7.04 -16.06 3.72
C VAL A 6 5.99 -17.10 4.12
N SER A 7 4.77 -17.03 3.58
CA SER A 7 3.73 -18.05 3.79
C SER A 7 4.16 -19.41 3.25
N GLN A 8 4.63 -19.48 2.00
CA GLN A 8 5.10 -20.71 1.38
C GLN A 8 6.32 -21.29 2.11
N THR A 9 7.29 -20.43 2.48
CA THR A 9 8.52 -20.86 3.16
C THR A 9 8.26 -21.39 4.57
N THR A 10 7.29 -20.82 5.28
CA THR A 10 6.95 -21.24 6.64
C THR A 10 5.86 -22.31 6.71
N GLY A 11 5.25 -22.67 5.58
CA GLY A 11 4.07 -23.55 5.54
C GLY A 11 2.84 -22.97 6.24
N ARG A 12 2.85 -21.68 6.61
CA ARG A 12 1.75 -21.03 7.33
C ARG A 12 0.75 -20.46 6.35
N SER A 13 -0.50 -20.93 6.43
CA SER A 13 -1.59 -20.37 5.63
C SER A 13 -1.96 -18.96 6.10
N LEU A 14 -2.11 -18.03 5.16
CA LEU A 14 -2.55 -16.66 5.42
C LEU A 14 -4.09 -16.62 5.51
N SER A 15 -4.64 -17.19 6.58
CA SER A 15 -6.07 -17.18 6.87
C SER A 15 -6.54 -15.84 7.47
N PRO A 16 -7.85 -15.51 7.38
CA PRO A 16 -8.39 -14.36 8.13
C PRO A 16 -8.06 -14.47 9.62
N GLY A 17 -7.37 -13.48 10.17
CA GLY A 17 -6.86 -13.48 11.56
C GLY A 17 -5.33 -13.61 11.65
N THR A 18 -4.66 -14.09 10.61
CA THR A 18 -3.19 -14.07 10.56
C THR A 18 -2.69 -12.62 10.48
N GLY A 19 -1.90 -12.22 11.47
CA GLY A 19 -1.26 -10.91 11.49
C GLY A 19 -0.03 -10.91 10.59
N LEU A 20 0.14 -9.85 9.81
CA LEU A 20 1.33 -9.65 8.99
C LEU A 20 1.95 -8.33 9.40
N GLU A 21 3.23 -8.38 9.75
CA GLU A 21 4.00 -7.18 10.08
C GLU A 21 5.14 -7.02 9.09
N MET A 22 5.21 -5.85 8.45
CA MET A 22 6.36 -5.45 7.65
C MET A 22 7.01 -4.26 8.31
N ARG A 23 8.33 -4.32 8.51
CA ARG A 23 9.07 -3.24 9.16
C ARG A 23 10.03 -2.59 8.20
N LYS A 24 10.16 -1.27 8.36
CA LYS A 24 11.12 -0.41 7.67
C LYS A 24 10.99 -0.45 6.14
N VAL A 25 9.88 -0.83 5.49
CA VAL A 25 9.79 -1.05 4.02
C VAL A 25 10.44 0.08 3.19
N HIS A 26 11.37 -0.23 2.28
CA HIS A 26 11.87 0.75 1.30
C HIS A 26 11.54 0.31 -0.11
N ILE A 27 10.96 1.25 -0.86
CA ILE A 27 10.70 1.14 -2.29
C ILE A 27 11.81 1.92 -2.97
N VAL A 28 12.66 1.20 -3.70
CA VAL A 28 13.91 1.71 -4.29
C VAL A 28 13.71 2.10 -5.75
N ALA A 29 12.83 1.40 -6.46
CA ALA A 29 12.51 1.69 -7.86
C ALA A 29 11.08 1.25 -8.19
N ALA A 30 10.41 1.93 -9.11
CA ALA A 30 9.10 1.48 -9.60
C ALA A 30 9.22 0.41 -10.66
N LEU A 31 8.33 -0.58 -10.58
CA LEU A 31 8.17 -1.58 -11.63
C LEU A 31 7.42 -0.97 -12.83
N THR A 32 8.05 -1.01 -14.01
CA THR A 32 7.48 -0.44 -15.24
C THR A 32 7.03 -1.56 -16.17
N ILE A 33 5.76 -1.94 -16.19
CA ILE A 33 5.32 -3.00 -17.11
C ILE A 33 5.36 -2.44 -18.54
N PRO A 34 6.16 -3.01 -19.46
CA PRO A 34 6.22 -2.49 -20.82
C PRO A 34 4.88 -2.78 -21.53
N ALA A 35 4.44 -1.83 -22.36
CA ALA A 35 3.16 -1.97 -23.09
C ALA A 35 3.25 -2.92 -24.29
N THR A 36 4.45 -3.39 -24.63
CA THR A 36 4.70 -4.29 -25.76
C THR A 36 4.30 -5.73 -25.42
N ALA A 37 3.45 -6.33 -26.25
CA ALA A 37 2.89 -7.67 -26.01
C ALA A 37 3.92 -8.81 -25.85
N ASN A 38 5.18 -8.61 -26.26
CA ASN A 38 6.23 -9.63 -26.26
C ASN A 38 7.34 -9.41 -25.23
N SER A 39 7.23 -8.40 -24.36
CA SER A 39 8.23 -8.18 -23.31
C SER A 39 7.89 -9.01 -22.07
N SER A 40 8.64 -10.07 -21.80
CA SER A 40 8.59 -10.76 -20.52
C SER A 40 9.34 -9.95 -19.46
N THR A 41 8.69 -9.68 -18.33
CA THR A 41 9.35 -9.10 -17.15
C THR A 41 9.52 -10.19 -16.12
N GLU A 42 10.77 -10.55 -15.82
CA GLU A 42 11.08 -11.55 -14.80
C GLU A 42 11.25 -10.90 -13.43
N LEU A 43 10.69 -11.54 -12.41
CA LEU A 43 10.59 -10.99 -11.07
C LEU A 43 10.99 -12.07 -10.06
N PHE A 44 12.01 -11.76 -9.27
CA PHE A 44 12.56 -12.64 -8.25
C PHE A 44 12.25 -12.08 -6.87
N THR A 45 11.73 -12.95 -6.00
CA THR A 45 11.53 -12.66 -4.59
C THR A 45 12.53 -13.50 -3.79
N ASP A 46 13.58 -12.86 -3.30
CA ASP A 46 14.50 -13.51 -2.37
C ASP A 46 13.94 -13.40 -0.95
N LEU A 47 14.04 -14.48 -0.19
CA LEU A 47 13.66 -14.51 1.21
C LEU A 47 14.75 -15.22 2.02
N ARG A 48 15.15 -14.64 3.15
CA ARG A 48 16.09 -15.25 4.09
C ARG A 48 15.70 -14.92 5.52
N LYS A 49 16.07 -15.78 6.48
CA LYS A 49 15.89 -15.45 7.91
C LYS A 49 16.71 -14.21 8.26
N SER A 50 16.12 -13.29 9.02
CA SER A 50 16.79 -12.05 9.42
C SER A 50 17.95 -12.37 10.37
N PRO A 51 19.18 -11.91 10.13
CA PRO A 51 20.28 -12.16 11.06
C PRO A 51 20.04 -11.43 12.39
N ILE A 52 20.28 -12.11 13.51
CA ILE A 52 20.34 -11.51 14.86
C ILE A 52 21.79 -11.23 15.20
N THR A 53 22.68 -12.19 14.92
CA THR A 53 24.13 -12.06 15.03
C THR A 53 24.78 -12.63 13.77
N ASN A 54 26.12 -12.63 13.71
CA ASN A 54 26.86 -13.28 12.61
C ASN A 54 26.66 -14.81 12.57
N VAL A 55 26.20 -15.43 13.66
CA VAL A 55 26.05 -16.89 13.78
C VAL A 55 24.63 -17.34 14.09
N SER A 56 23.68 -16.40 14.27
CA SER A 56 22.29 -16.72 14.59
C SER A 56 21.32 -15.86 13.78
N SER A 57 20.18 -16.46 13.43
CA SER A 57 19.12 -15.82 12.66
C SER A 57 17.79 -15.91 13.41
N SER A 58 16.89 -14.98 13.13
CA SER A 58 15.56 -14.94 13.69
C SER A 58 14.71 -16.11 13.23
N GLU A 59 13.91 -16.64 14.14
CA GLU A 59 12.88 -17.64 13.85
C GLU A 59 11.62 -17.01 13.26
N THR A 60 11.37 -15.73 13.58
CA THR A 60 10.12 -15.03 13.25
C THR A 60 10.28 -14.05 12.09
N TRP A 61 11.42 -13.36 12.02
CA TRP A 61 11.64 -12.28 11.06
C TRP A 61 12.39 -12.75 9.82
N TRP A 62 11.93 -12.32 8.65
CA TRP A 62 12.52 -12.64 7.35
C TRP A 62 12.87 -11.37 6.58
N ASP A 63 14.10 -11.29 6.07
CA ASP A 63 14.49 -10.29 5.08
C ASP A 63 13.96 -10.73 3.71
N PHE A 64 13.22 -9.87 3.04
CA PHE A 64 12.81 -10.02 1.64
C PHE A 64 13.53 -9.02 0.72
N LYS A 65 13.76 -9.46 -0.52
CA LYS A 65 14.26 -8.63 -1.62
C LYS A 65 13.41 -8.89 -2.86
N LEU A 66 13.00 -7.84 -3.55
CA LEU A 66 12.24 -7.89 -4.79
C LEU A 66 13.11 -7.32 -5.91
N THR A 67 13.53 -8.19 -6.82
CA THR A 67 14.42 -7.86 -7.93
C THR A 67 13.72 -8.15 -9.24
N ILE A 68 13.82 -7.25 -10.20
CA ILE A 68 13.30 -7.47 -11.55
C ILE A 68 14.47 -7.48 -12.51
N TYR A 69 14.46 -8.45 -13.43
CA TYR A 69 15.45 -8.51 -14.49
C TYR A 69 14.86 -7.91 -15.76
N ARG A 70 15.59 -6.98 -16.35
CA ARG A 70 15.31 -6.42 -17.67
C ARG A 70 16.56 -6.51 -18.50
N GLU A 71 16.46 -7.17 -19.66
CA GLU A 71 17.59 -7.29 -20.59
C GLU A 71 18.85 -7.84 -19.88
N GLY A 72 18.67 -8.77 -18.94
CA GLY A 72 19.74 -9.36 -18.13
C GLY A 72 20.24 -8.51 -16.95
N VAL A 73 19.75 -7.28 -16.77
CA VAL A 73 20.15 -6.39 -15.67
C VAL A 73 19.19 -6.51 -14.48
N PRO A 74 19.66 -6.92 -13.29
CA PRO A 74 18.85 -6.92 -12.09
C PRO A 74 18.68 -5.52 -11.53
N VAL A 75 17.42 -5.10 -11.32
CA VAL A 75 17.07 -3.87 -10.62
C VAL A 75 16.38 -4.22 -9.30
N LEU A 76 16.91 -3.68 -8.20
CA LEU A 76 16.29 -3.80 -6.88
C LEU A 76 15.09 -2.85 -6.79
N HIS A 77 13.89 -3.40 -6.55
CA HIS A 77 12.66 -2.61 -6.44
C HIS A 77 12.22 -2.35 -5.03
N ALA A 78 12.29 -3.37 -4.18
CA ALA A 78 11.93 -3.23 -2.78
C ALA A 78 12.69 -4.25 -1.95
N THR A 79 12.94 -3.91 -0.71
CA THR A 79 13.56 -4.81 0.25
C THR A 79 13.13 -4.41 1.63
N ARG A 80 12.98 -5.38 2.54
CA ARG A 80 12.88 -5.16 3.99
C ARG A 80 12.56 -6.41 4.79
N THR A 81 12.15 -6.26 6.05
CA THR A 81 11.76 -7.36 6.93
C THR A 81 10.24 -7.57 6.96
N ILE A 82 9.84 -8.84 7.06
CA ILE A 82 8.46 -9.30 7.21
C ILE A 82 8.37 -10.42 8.26
N ALA A 83 7.25 -10.46 8.98
CA ALA A 83 6.91 -11.52 9.93
C ALA A 83 5.42 -11.90 9.81
N ILE A 84 5.14 -13.18 10.08
CA ILE A 84 3.78 -13.70 10.25
C ILE A 84 3.53 -13.90 11.75
N HIS A 85 2.46 -13.29 12.26
CA HIS A 85 2.00 -13.39 13.63
C HIS A 85 0.71 -14.21 13.71
N GLU A 86 0.57 -15.03 14.74
CA GLU A 86 -0.66 -15.76 15.00
C GLU A 86 -1.71 -14.86 15.66
N SER A 87 -2.98 -15.08 15.28
CA SER A 87 -4.13 -14.21 15.60
C SER A 87 -4.34 -13.94 17.09
N ALA A 88 -3.83 -14.77 17.99
CA ALA A 88 -4.03 -14.63 19.43
C ALA A 88 -3.13 -13.57 20.09
N ALA A 89 -2.06 -13.13 19.42
CA ALA A 89 -1.10 -12.16 19.95
C ALA A 89 -1.14 -10.79 19.24
N ALA A 90 -1.97 -10.65 18.20
CA ALA A 90 -2.14 -9.36 17.53
C ALA A 90 -3.07 -8.48 18.38
N GLU A 91 -2.49 -7.66 19.25
CA GLU A 91 -3.21 -6.52 19.82
C GLU A 91 -3.89 -5.77 18.66
N ALA A 92 -5.20 -5.56 18.76
CA ALA A 92 -5.92 -4.80 17.76
C ALA A 92 -5.24 -3.42 17.67
N ILE A 93 -4.79 -3.05 16.47
CA ILE A 93 -4.19 -1.73 16.26
C ILE A 93 -5.27 -0.70 16.58
N GLU A 94 -5.12 -0.02 17.71
CA GLU A 94 -6.01 1.06 18.12
C GLU A 94 -5.97 2.17 17.08
N PRO A 95 -7.13 2.63 16.56
CA PRO A 95 -7.16 3.75 15.63
C PRO A 95 -6.60 5.01 16.31
N ARG A 96 -5.51 5.55 15.78
CA ARG A 96 -4.96 6.86 16.13
C ARG A 96 -5.88 7.99 15.72
N ILE A 97 -6.77 7.75 14.76
CA ILE A 97 -7.74 8.74 14.28
C ILE A 97 -9.15 8.27 14.64
N ARG A 98 -9.84 9.09 15.43
CA ARG A 98 -11.28 8.93 15.70
C ARG A 98 -12.01 10.06 14.99
N LEU A 99 -12.85 9.70 14.04
CA LEU A 99 -13.69 10.64 13.29
C LEU A 99 -15.14 10.39 13.66
N SER A 100 -15.86 11.45 13.99
CA SER A 100 -17.31 11.42 14.05
C SER A 100 -17.90 11.58 12.64
N GLU A 101 -19.09 11.01 12.42
CA GLU A 101 -19.78 11.13 11.13
C GLU A 101 -20.19 12.58 10.82
N ALA A 102 -20.44 13.38 11.86
CA ALA A 102 -20.78 14.80 11.74
C ALA A 102 -19.63 15.62 11.10
N GLU A 103 -18.38 15.22 11.31
CA GLU A 103 -17.20 15.93 10.79
C GLU A 103 -16.89 15.60 9.32
N LEU A 104 -17.57 14.60 8.75
CA LEU A 104 -17.30 14.08 7.41
C LEU A 104 -18.31 14.60 6.40
N GLU A 105 -17.83 14.85 5.19
CA GLU A 105 -18.66 15.13 4.02
C GLU A 105 -18.33 14.17 2.86
N PRO A 106 -19.35 13.63 2.17
CA PRO A 106 -19.13 12.71 1.07
C PRO A 106 -18.52 13.43 -0.13
N SER A 107 -17.62 12.74 -0.83
CA SER A 107 -16.94 13.26 -2.01
C SER A 107 -17.03 12.27 -3.16
N ALA A 108 -17.37 12.75 -4.35
CA ALA A 108 -17.59 11.89 -5.51
C ALA A 108 -16.27 11.28 -6.02
N LYS A 109 -16.18 9.94 -6.01
CA LYS A 109 -14.97 9.21 -6.44
C LYS A 109 -14.52 9.55 -7.86
N GLN A 110 -15.45 9.84 -8.77
CA GLN A 110 -15.15 10.15 -10.17
C GLN A 110 -14.32 11.43 -10.28
N ILE A 111 -14.57 12.43 -9.43
CA ILE A 111 -13.79 13.68 -9.39
C ILE A 111 -12.34 13.36 -9.01
N TRP A 112 -12.15 12.48 -8.03
CA TRP A 112 -10.83 12.05 -7.59
C TRP A 112 -10.07 11.26 -8.66
N TYR A 113 -10.70 10.26 -9.29
CA TYR A 113 -10.04 9.49 -10.34
C TYR A 113 -9.75 10.30 -11.61
N GLN A 114 -10.62 11.26 -11.97
CA GLN A 114 -10.30 12.24 -13.02
C GLN A 114 -9.10 13.10 -12.63
N ARG A 115 -8.99 13.49 -11.35
CA ARG A 115 -7.87 14.29 -10.86
C ARG A 115 -6.57 13.49 -10.83
N PHE A 116 -6.61 12.23 -10.40
CA PHE A 116 -5.50 11.28 -10.52
C PHE A 116 -5.00 11.23 -11.97
N GLY A 117 -5.90 11.05 -12.95
CA GLY A 117 -5.54 11.06 -14.37
C GLY A 117 -4.90 12.36 -14.84
N LYS A 118 -5.43 13.52 -14.45
CA LYS A 118 -4.81 14.83 -14.73
C LYS A 118 -3.42 15.00 -14.12
N GLY A 119 -3.15 14.29 -13.01
CA GLY A 119 -1.84 14.21 -12.37
C GLY A 119 -0.93 13.09 -12.90
N GLY A 120 -1.30 12.39 -13.97
CA GLY A 120 -0.52 11.29 -14.56
C GLY A 120 -0.73 9.93 -13.91
N LEU A 121 -1.60 9.82 -12.89
CA LEU A 121 -1.96 8.57 -12.22
C LEU A 121 -3.21 7.98 -12.90
N ASN A 122 -3.00 7.29 -14.01
CA ASN A 122 -4.06 6.74 -14.85
C ASN A 122 -4.55 5.38 -14.34
N TYR A 123 -5.40 5.38 -13.31
CA TYR A 123 -6.00 4.16 -12.78
C TYR A 123 -7.09 3.62 -13.72
N GLY A 124 -6.84 2.43 -14.29
CA GLY A 124 -7.85 1.70 -15.06
C GLY A 124 -9.03 1.22 -14.19
N PRO A 125 -10.15 0.79 -14.78
CA PRO A 125 -11.40 0.50 -14.05
C PRO A 125 -11.25 -0.48 -12.89
N LEU A 126 -10.37 -1.49 -13.03
CA LEU A 126 -10.09 -2.44 -11.95
C LEU A 126 -9.36 -1.79 -10.79
N PHE A 127 -8.45 -0.84 -11.03
CA PHE A 127 -7.68 -0.15 -10.00
C PHE A 127 -8.40 1.05 -9.37
N GLN A 128 -9.65 1.33 -9.76
CA GLN A 128 -10.51 2.34 -9.12
C GLN A 128 -11.25 1.75 -7.91
N SER A 129 -10.49 1.24 -6.94
CA SER A 129 -10.96 0.39 -5.86
C SER A 129 -11.51 1.12 -4.61
N VAL A 130 -11.30 2.44 -4.50
CA VAL A 130 -11.92 3.25 -3.45
C VAL A 130 -13.36 3.58 -3.87
N ASN A 131 -14.32 2.92 -3.24
CA ASN A 131 -15.72 2.96 -3.65
C ASN A 131 -16.44 4.22 -3.15
N GLU A 132 -16.17 4.60 -1.92
CA GLU A 132 -16.76 5.77 -1.28
C GLU A 132 -15.66 6.55 -0.56
N ILE A 133 -15.72 7.86 -0.66
CA ILE A 133 -14.72 8.79 -0.14
C ILE A 133 -15.46 9.82 0.69
N TRP A 134 -15.00 10.03 1.92
CA TRP A 134 -15.40 11.14 2.76
C TRP A 134 -14.17 11.93 3.17
N VAL A 135 -14.32 13.24 3.16
CA VAL A 135 -13.28 14.18 3.56
C VAL A 135 -13.75 14.93 4.81
N LEU A 136 -12.81 15.47 5.57
CA LEU A 136 -13.15 16.29 6.73
C LEU A 136 -13.74 17.62 6.24
N ARG A 137 -14.87 18.05 6.81
CA ARG A 137 -15.46 19.38 6.53
C ARG A 137 -14.50 20.51 6.90
N SER A 138 -13.72 20.28 7.97
CA SER A 138 -12.65 21.17 8.38
C SER A 138 -11.42 20.88 7.53
N SER A 139 -10.85 21.91 6.91
CA SER A 139 -9.62 21.78 6.11
C SER A 139 -8.35 21.81 6.96
N ALA A 140 -8.48 21.88 8.29
CA ALA A 140 -7.35 21.98 9.21
C ALA A 140 -6.51 20.69 9.23
N ASP A 141 -7.18 19.54 9.10
CA ASP A 141 -6.54 18.24 9.12
C ASP A 141 -6.57 17.55 7.77
N LYS A 142 -5.44 16.92 7.44
CA LYS A 142 -5.26 16.11 6.23
C LYS A 142 -5.72 14.68 6.50
N VAL A 143 -7.03 14.50 6.53
CA VAL A 143 -7.67 13.21 6.80
C VAL A 143 -8.67 12.88 5.71
N VAL A 144 -8.61 11.64 5.22
CA VAL A 144 -9.61 11.08 4.31
C VAL A 144 -10.05 9.74 4.83
N LEU A 145 -11.34 9.49 4.64
CA LEU A 145 -11.94 8.20 4.83
C LEU A 145 -12.27 7.57 3.49
N GLY A 146 -11.76 6.37 3.24
CA GLY A 146 -12.09 5.57 2.08
C GLY A 146 -12.80 4.28 2.48
N MET A 147 -13.81 3.86 1.73
CA MET A 147 -14.36 2.52 1.81
C MET A 147 -13.92 1.68 0.61
N VAL A 148 -13.39 0.49 0.89
CA VAL A 148 -12.81 -0.42 -0.10
C VAL A 148 -13.40 -1.81 0.10
N ARG A 149 -13.57 -2.54 -1.00
CA ARG A 149 -13.93 -3.97 -0.94
C ARG A 149 -12.67 -4.77 -0.63
N LEU A 150 -12.72 -5.60 0.41
CA LEU A 150 -11.65 -6.54 0.67
C LEU A 150 -11.77 -7.71 -0.30
N GLU A 151 -11.01 -7.63 -1.37
CA GLU A 151 -10.84 -8.74 -2.29
C GLU A 151 -9.82 -9.71 -1.69
N GLN A 152 -10.12 -11.01 -1.67
CA GLN A 152 -9.24 -12.07 -1.15
C GLN A 152 -8.99 -13.19 -2.16
N LYS A 153 -9.64 -13.10 -3.32
CA LYS A 153 -9.51 -14.04 -4.42
C LYS A 153 -9.11 -13.26 -5.66
N SER A 154 -8.14 -13.77 -6.39
CA SER A 154 -7.92 -13.35 -7.77
C SER A 154 -8.36 -14.51 -8.66
N ALA A 155 -9.38 -14.28 -9.49
CA ALA A 155 -9.70 -15.18 -10.58
C ALA A 155 -8.82 -14.77 -11.76
N VAL A 156 -7.82 -15.59 -12.05
CA VAL A 156 -7.11 -15.52 -13.33
C VAL A 156 -7.78 -16.56 -14.22
N ASP A 157 -8.11 -16.18 -15.46
CA ASP A 157 -8.84 -17.02 -16.40
C ASP A 157 -8.24 -18.44 -16.48
N GLY A 158 -9.03 -19.44 -16.08
CA GLY A 158 -8.68 -20.86 -16.19
C GLY A 158 -7.82 -21.48 -15.07
N SER A 159 -7.36 -20.71 -14.06
CA SER A 159 -6.57 -21.26 -12.94
C SER A 159 -7.36 -21.35 -11.63
N ALA A 160 -6.89 -22.20 -10.70
CA ALA A 160 -7.37 -22.15 -9.32
C ALA A 160 -7.16 -20.72 -8.75
N PRO A 161 -8.16 -20.14 -8.08
CA PRO A 161 -8.07 -18.76 -7.61
C PRO A 161 -6.97 -18.63 -6.56
N ALA A 162 -5.99 -17.76 -6.80
CA ALA A 162 -5.00 -17.41 -5.79
C ALA A 162 -5.71 -16.76 -4.59
N ARG A 163 -5.46 -17.29 -3.39
CA ARG A 163 -6.03 -16.79 -2.14
C ARG A 163 -5.00 -15.94 -1.43
N TYR A 164 -5.31 -14.66 -1.27
CA TYR A 164 -4.49 -13.74 -0.50
C TYR A 164 -5.25 -13.32 0.77
N PRO A 165 -4.56 -13.06 1.90
CA PRO A 165 -5.22 -12.47 3.06
C PRO A 165 -5.85 -11.11 2.72
N PHE A 166 -5.20 -10.34 1.83
CA PHE A 166 -5.76 -9.22 1.10
C PHE A 166 -5.18 -9.17 -0.31
N HIS A 167 -6.01 -8.93 -1.32
CA HIS A 167 -5.60 -8.77 -2.71
C HIS A 167 -4.74 -7.49 -2.85
N PRO A 168 -3.72 -7.47 -3.73
CA PRO A 168 -2.87 -6.29 -3.94
C PRO A 168 -3.64 -4.99 -4.22
N ILE A 169 -4.83 -5.10 -4.83
CA ILE A 169 -5.71 -3.97 -5.10
C ILE A 169 -6.20 -3.25 -3.83
N THR A 170 -6.37 -3.99 -2.73
CA THR A 170 -6.76 -3.43 -1.44
C THR A 170 -5.61 -2.60 -0.88
N LEU A 171 -4.37 -3.09 -1.00
CA LEU A 171 -3.17 -2.36 -0.60
C LEU A 171 -2.95 -1.11 -1.48
N GLU A 172 -3.24 -1.19 -2.77
CA GLU A 172 -3.18 -0.02 -3.64
C GLU A 172 -4.24 1.03 -3.25
N ALA A 173 -5.46 0.60 -2.93
CA ALA A 173 -6.51 1.50 -2.44
C ALA A 173 -6.08 2.26 -1.17
N MET A 174 -5.27 1.62 -0.31
CA MET A 174 -4.67 2.24 0.87
C MET A 174 -3.69 3.35 0.48
N VAL A 175 -2.83 3.10 -0.50
CA VAL A 175 -1.91 4.11 -1.04
C VAL A 175 -2.69 5.27 -1.67
N GLN A 176 -3.73 4.97 -2.46
CA GLN A 176 -4.63 5.96 -3.05
C GLN A 176 -5.28 6.85 -1.97
N ALA A 177 -5.79 6.26 -0.88
CA ALA A 177 -6.34 6.99 0.27
C ALA A 177 -5.30 7.90 0.94
N GLY A 178 -4.04 7.45 1.04
CA GLY A 178 -2.94 8.27 1.51
C GLY A 178 -2.70 9.50 0.62
N ILE A 179 -2.70 9.32 -0.70
CA ILE A 179 -2.57 10.43 -1.65
C ILE A 179 -3.74 11.40 -1.53
N LEU A 180 -4.97 10.89 -1.43
CA LEU A 180 -6.18 11.69 -1.21
C LEU A 180 -6.08 12.54 0.06
N ALA A 181 -5.57 11.96 1.15
CA ALA A 181 -5.40 12.66 2.42
C ALA A 181 -4.43 13.85 2.32
N THR A 182 -3.41 13.80 1.45
CA THR A 182 -2.41 14.88 1.32
C THR A 182 -3.00 16.26 0.97
N VAL A 183 -4.22 16.28 0.43
CA VAL A 183 -4.90 17.50 -0.02
C VAL A 183 -6.14 17.86 0.80
N ALA A 184 -6.41 17.17 1.92
CA ALA A 184 -7.54 17.49 2.81
C ALA A 184 -8.88 17.75 2.07
N GLY A 185 -9.21 16.92 1.07
CA GLY A 185 -10.44 17.09 0.28
C GLY A 185 -10.37 18.10 -0.87
N HIS A 186 -9.29 18.88 -0.99
CA HIS A 186 -9.10 19.87 -2.04
C HIS A 186 -8.57 19.25 -3.33
N THR A 187 -9.47 18.69 -4.12
CA THR A 187 -9.17 18.04 -5.41
C THR A 187 -8.30 18.92 -6.32
N ARG A 188 -8.46 20.26 -6.30
CA ARG A 188 -7.69 21.18 -7.15
C ARG A 188 -6.23 21.34 -6.73
N GLU A 189 -5.91 21.10 -5.46
CA GLU A 189 -4.55 21.20 -4.92
C GLU A 189 -3.72 19.93 -5.12
N MET A 190 -4.38 18.86 -5.57
CA MET A 190 -3.72 17.60 -5.89
C MET A 190 -2.78 17.80 -7.07
N GLN A 191 -1.49 17.69 -6.78
CA GLN A 191 -0.43 17.62 -7.77
C GLN A 191 0.08 16.18 -7.80
N GLY A 192 -0.15 15.48 -8.91
CA GLY A 192 0.34 14.13 -9.10
C GLY A 192 1.84 14.16 -9.37
N PHE A 193 2.64 14.02 -8.31
CA PHE A 193 4.07 13.77 -8.44
C PHE A 193 4.39 12.45 -7.78
N LEU A 194 4.44 11.38 -8.58
CA LEU A 194 5.16 10.19 -8.18
C LEU A 194 6.64 10.46 -8.47
N CYS A 195 7.41 10.84 -7.45
CA CYS A 195 8.87 10.88 -7.55
C CYS A 195 9.38 9.46 -7.71
N LEU A 196 9.35 8.95 -8.95
CA LEU A 196 10.19 7.85 -9.32
C LEU A 196 11.65 8.32 -9.21
N PRO A 197 12.54 7.59 -8.53
CA PRO A 197 13.96 7.87 -8.62
C PRO A 197 14.33 7.77 -10.11
N SER A 198 14.58 8.94 -10.70
CA SER A 198 14.80 9.11 -12.13
C SER A 198 16.07 8.37 -12.57
N LEU A 199 16.01 7.69 -13.72
CA LEU A 199 17.20 7.60 -14.58
C LEU A 199 17.75 9.03 -14.77
N PRO A 200 19.08 9.23 -14.86
CA PRO A 200 19.66 10.56 -14.80
C PRO A 200 19.15 11.43 -15.97
N ALA A 201 18.37 12.46 -15.64
CA ALA A 201 17.96 13.53 -16.56
C ALA A 201 18.63 14.85 -16.13
N PRO A 202 18.91 15.77 -17.07
CA PRO A 202 19.81 16.89 -16.85
C PRO A 202 19.28 17.89 -15.82
N ARG A 203 20.23 18.44 -15.06
CA ARG A 203 20.03 19.34 -13.93
C ARG A 203 19.31 20.63 -14.34
N SER A 204 18.03 20.76 -13.98
CA SER A 204 17.47 22.05 -13.57
C SER A 204 16.14 21.89 -12.83
N ALA A 205 15.96 22.72 -11.79
CA ALA A 205 14.77 22.91 -10.95
C ALA A 205 14.76 22.16 -9.60
N SER A 206 15.32 22.86 -8.60
CA SER A 206 15.25 22.59 -7.17
C SER A 206 13.83 22.79 -6.64
N ARG A 207 13.14 21.71 -6.30
CA ARG A 207 12.12 21.71 -5.25
C ARG A 207 12.14 20.36 -4.54
N ARG A 208 12.64 20.32 -3.31
CA ARG A 208 12.74 19.10 -2.51
C ARG A 208 11.32 18.55 -2.24
N PRO A 209 11.01 17.29 -2.57
CA PRO A 209 9.73 16.70 -2.19
C PRO A 209 9.65 16.58 -0.66
N ARG A 210 8.50 16.95 -0.10
CA ARG A 210 8.19 16.71 1.33
C ARG A 210 7.97 15.21 1.51
N THR A 211 8.73 14.58 2.40
CA THR A 211 8.51 13.18 2.81
C THR A 211 7.10 13.06 3.42
N VAL A 212 6.24 12.27 2.77
CA VAL A 212 4.90 11.95 3.29
C VAL A 212 5.00 10.68 4.11
N THR A 213 5.01 10.79 5.43
CA THR A 213 4.85 9.66 6.34
C THR A 213 3.37 9.52 6.65
N GLY A 214 2.68 8.59 5.98
CA GLY A 214 1.28 8.26 6.25
C GLY A 214 1.18 7.20 7.35
N CYS A 215 0.37 7.47 8.39
CA CYS A 215 -0.14 6.40 9.25
C CYS A 215 -1.46 5.94 8.65
N LEU A 216 -1.57 4.64 8.41
CA LEU A 216 -2.69 4.05 7.71
C LEU A 216 -3.33 2.97 8.58
N GLU A 217 -4.64 3.11 8.80
CA GLU A 217 -5.38 2.31 9.76
C GLU A 217 -6.58 1.66 9.08
N THR A 218 -6.66 0.34 9.21
CA THR A 218 -7.77 -0.48 8.71
C THR A 218 -8.69 -0.84 9.85
N LYS A 219 -9.97 -0.44 9.81
CA LYS A 219 -10.99 -0.94 10.75
C LYS A 219 -11.85 -2.01 10.08
N LEU A 220 -11.90 -3.19 10.71
CA LEU A 220 -12.80 -4.28 10.32
C LEU A 220 -14.19 -4.02 10.92
N GLY A 221 -15.15 -3.57 10.12
CA GLY A 221 -16.55 -3.50 10.54
C GLY A 221 -17.18 -4.90 10.55
N LYS A 222 -17.81 -5.28 11.66
CA LYS A 222 -18.68 -6.48 11.74
C LYS A 222 -20.10 -6.04 11.37
N ASP A 223 -20.43 -5.97 10.09
CA ASP A 223 -21.83 -5.83 9.67
C ASP A 223 -22.31 -7.11 8.96
N GLY A 224 -23.25 -7.77 9.62
CA GLY A 224 -23.90 -8.97 9.17
C GLY A 224 -24.93 -8.69 8.09
N ARG A 225 -24.51 -8.72 6.82
CA ARG A 225 -25.23 -9.30 5.66
C ARG A 225 -24.44 -9.00 4.39
N SER A 226 -23.92 -10.07 3.78
CA SER A 226 -23.55 -10.19 2.36
C SER A 226 -22.93 -8.96 1.65
N ARG A 227 -21.69 -8.62 2.03
CA ARG A 227 -20.56 -8.08 1.23
C ARG A 227 -19.60 -7.41 2.23
N ARG A 228 -18.45 -8.03 2.51
CA ARG A 228 -17.49 -7.47 3.48
C ARG A 228 -16.84 -6.21 2.88
N GLN A 229 -17.32 -5.04 3.30
CA GLN A 229 -16.74 -3.73 2.96
C GLN A 229 -15.94 -3.21 4.14
N HIS A 230 -14.77 -2.65 3.88
CA HIS A 230 -13.79 -2.29 4.91
C HIS A 230 -13.47 -0.80 4.86
N ARG A 231 -13.32 -0.23 6.04
CA ARG A 231 -13.12 1.20 6.25
C ARG A 231 -11.63 1.47 6.45
N LEU A 232 -11.08 2.34 5.60
CA LEU A 232 -9.67 2.75 5.60
C LEU A 232 -9.55 4.21 5.98
N LEU A 233 -8.74 4.46 7.00
CA LEU A 233 -8.40 5.80 7.48
C LEU A 233 -6.96 6.11 7.10
N ALA A 234 -6.77 7.24 6.42
CA ALA A 234 -5.46 7.77 6.09
C ALA A 234 -5.33 9.20 6.64
N SER A 235 -4.24 9.47 7.35
CA SER A 235 -3.85 10.82 7.75
C SER A 235 -2.39 11.10 7.45
N THR A 236 -2.12 12.34 7.04
CA THR A 236 -0.76 12.85 6.93
C THR A 236 -0.55 13.93 7.98
N ARG A 237 0.22 13.63 9.03
CA ARG A 237 0.74 14.65 9.96
C ARG A 237 2.13 15.09 9.51
N PRO A 238 2.50 16.38 9.69
CA PRO A 238 3.88 16.78 9.53
C PRO A 238 4.75 15.97 10.51
N CYS A 239 5.85 15.40 10.00
CA CYS A 239 6.80 14.66 10.82
C CYS A 239 7.39 15.63 11.85
N SER A 240 7.04 15.47 13.13
CA SER A 240 7.78 16.11 14.22
C SER A 240 9.21 15.59 14.18
N ARG A 241 10.19 16.49 14.28
CA ARG A 241 11.60 16.11 14.43
C ARG A 241 11.70 15.19 15.66
N LEU A 242 12.11 13.95 15.47
CA LEU A 242 12.77 13.23 16.54
C LEU A 242 14.08 13.98 16.80
N ASN A 243 14.12 14.73 17.88
CA ASN A 243 15.38 15.14 18.46
C ASN A 243 16.05 13.85 18.94
N TYR A 244 17.15 13.48 18.28
CA TYR A 244 18.18 12.64 18.88
C TYR A 244 18.97 13.47 19.87
#